data_AF-A0A2D6VY73-F1
#
_entry.id   AF-A0A2D6VY73-F1
#
_cell.length_a   1.000
_cell.length_b   1.000
_cell.length_c   1.000
_cell.angle_alpha   90.00
_cell.angle_beta   90.00
_cell.angle_gamma   90.00
#
_symmetry.space_group_name_H-M   'P 1'
#
loop_
_entity.id
_entity.type
_entity.pdbx_description
1 polymer ?
#
loop_
_entity_poly.entity_id
_entity_poly.type
_entity_poly.pdbx_seq_one_letter_code
_entity_poly.pdbx_strand_id
1 'polypeptide(L)'
;LSFSVSLVLGPLLGAAWGLSGIFYVTAVMALLALVVVARVVPTPHTHKVSADTHPAREMVGRVLADGRLLRLDFGIFVLHLVLTALFLVFPTMLQDQLGLASSSHWWFYLSVMVLSFFAMVPFIIIGEKKRKMKPILCMAIALLTAATATLTQVNASLWAAWGVLFFFFMAFNLLEASLPSLISKEAPAASKGTAMGVYSTSQFFGAFLGGALGGYLLQSAGVEGVLWLMAGCLLVWLLAALTMPAPSYTTSLVLELRDALENTFDDVDRQLRRLPGVKDVVIVENASTAYLKVDRQHFREDQLADFDFVRQGKST
;
A
#
# COMPACT_ATOMS: atom_id res chain seq x y z
N LEU A 1 -5.14 -9.24 6.69
CA LEU A 1 -5.28 -10.30 7.71
C LEU A 1 -5.10 -9.77 9.13
N SER A 2 -3.97 -9.14 9.48
CA SER A 2 -3.76 -8.62 10.84
C SER A 2 -4.86 -7.67 11.34
N PHE A 3 -5.33 -6.75 10.49
CA PHE A 3 -6.45 -5.84 10.83
C PHE A 3 -7.77 -6.58 11.12
N SER A 4 -8.13 -7.57 10.30
CA SER A 4 -9.33 -8.42 10.52
C SER A 4 -9.21 -9.23 11.81
N VAL A 5 -8.02 -9.79 12.08
CA VAL A 5 -7.74 -10.57 13.28
C VAL A 5 -7.80 -9.69 14.54
N SER A 6 -7.28 -8.46 14.48
CA SER A 6 -7.37 -7.53 15.62
C SER A 6 -8.81 -7.10 15.92
N LEU A 7 -9.67 -6.99 14.91
CA LEU A 7 -11.08 -6.62 15.07
C LEU A 7 -11.89 -7.72 15.77
N VAL A 8 -11.45 -8.99 15.67
CA VAL A 8 -12.04 -10.14 16.37
C VAL A 8 -11.43 -10.33 17.74
N LEU A 9 -10.09 -10.40 17.82
CA LEU A 9 -9.39 -10.70 19.06
C LEU A 9 -9.47 -9.54 20.06
N GLY A 10 -9.52 -8.29 19.60
CA GLY A 10 -9.59 -7.11 20.46
C GLY A 10 -10.78 -7.12 21.41
N PRO A 11 -12.03 -7.17 20.91
CA PRO A 11 -13.23 -7.24 21.75
C PRO A 11 -13.29 -8.50 22.62
N LEU A 12 -12.83 -9.66 22.11
CA LEU A 12 -12.82 -10.92 22.88
C LEU A 12 -11.85 -10.85 24.07
N LEU A 13 -10.64 -10.34 23.84
CA LEU A 13 -9.65 -10.12 24.91
C LEU A 13 -10.10 -9.03 25.88
N GLY A 14 -10.70 -7.96 25.38
CA GLY A 14 -11.26 -6.89 26.21
C GLY A 14 -12.41 -7.35 27.08
N ALA A 15 -13.29 -8.22 26.57
CA ALA A 15 -14.40 -8.79 27.33
C ALA A 15 -13.91 -9.80 28.39
N ALA A 16 -12.88 -10.59 28.08
CA ALA A 16 -12.35 -11.61 28.99
C ALA A 16 -11.47 -11.00 30.10
N TRP A 17 -10.56 -10.10 29.76
CA TRP A 17 -9.48 -9.64 30.64
C TRP A 17 -9.41 -8.11 30.79
N GLY A 18 -10.40 -7.37 30.28
CA GLY A 18 -10.43 -5.92 30.35
C GLY A 18 -9.31 -5.26 29.56
N LEU A 19 -9.11 -3.96 29.78
CA LEU A 19 -8.11 -3.15 29.07
C LEU A 19 -6.67 -3.59 29.39
N SER A 20 -6.40 -4.03 30.63
CA SER A 20 -5.08 -4.52 31.05
C SER A 20 -4.66 -5.78 30.29
N GLY A 21 -5.59 -6.70 30.03
CA GLY A 21 -5.34 -7.90 29.23
C GLY A 21 -4.83 -7.58 27.82
N ILE A 22 -5.38 -6.55 27.18
CA ILE A 22 -4.95 -6.10 25.86
C ILE A 22 -3.49 -5.62 25.90
N PHE A 23 -3.10 -4.85 26.92
CA PHE A 23 -1.72 -4.40 27.08
C PHE A 23 -0.73 -5.56 27.31
N TYR A 24 -1.08 -6.54 28.15
CA TYR A 24 -0.21 -7.70 28.39
C TYR A 24 -0.03 -8.55 27.13
N VAL A 25 -1.10 -8.81 26.38
CA VAL A 25 -1.01 -9.55 25.11
C VAL A 25 -0.14 -8.80 24.12
N THR A 26 -0.30 -7.48 24.01
CA THR A 26 0.52 -6.64 23.14
C THR A 26 2.01 -6.70 23.53
N ALA A 27 2.32 -6.65 24.83
CA ALA A 27 3.70 -6.77 25.33
C ALA A 27 4.32 -8.14 25.01
N VAL A 28 3.57 -9.23 25.20
CA VAL A 28 4.03 -10.58 24.84
C VAL A 28 4.26 -10.70 23.34
N MET A 29 3.34 -10.20 22.51
CA MET A 29 3.51 -10.21 21.05
C MET A 29 4.73 -9.39 20.61
N ALA A 30 5.01 -8.25 21.25
CA ALA A 30 6.20 -7.44 20.97
C ALA A 30 7.50 -8.19 21.33
N LEU A 31 7.53 -8.89 22.48
CA LEU A 31 8.66 -9.73 22.86
C LEU A 31 8.87 -10.89 21.87
N LEU A 32 7.78 -11.56 21.46
CA LEU A 32 7.85 -12.60 20.43
C LEU A 32 8.37 -12.06 19.10
N ALA A 33 7.92 -10.88 18.67
CA ALA A 33 8.42 -10.23 17.46
C ALA A 33 9.93 -9.94 17.56
N LEU A 34 10.42 -9.44 18.69
CA LEU A 34 11.85 -9.24 18.94
C LEU A 34 12.65 -10.54 18.83
N VAL A 35 12.15 -11.64 19.39
CA VAL A 35 12.79 -12.96 19.30
C VAL A 35 12.82 -13.46 17.85
N VAL A 36 11.71 -13.30 17.11
CA VAL A 36 11.64 -13.67 15.69
C VAL A 36 12.64 -12.85 14.87
N VAL A 37 12.70 -11.54 15.07
CA VAL A 37 13.68 -10.68 14.39
C VAL A 37 15.11 -11.09 14.75
N ALA A 38 15.40 -11.38 16.01
CA ALA A 38 16.75 -11.74 16.46
C ALA A 38 17.20 -13.14 16.02
N ARG A 39 16.28 -14.08 15.78
CA ARG A 39 16.59 -15.50 15.53
C ARG A 39 16.26 -15.99 14.13
N VAL A 40 15.23 -15.44 13.50
CA VAL A 40 14.66 -15.96 12.25
C VAL A 40 15.02 -15.06 11.07
N VAL A 41 15.06 -13.73 11.26
CA VAL A 41 15.43 -12.80 10.19
C VAL A 41 16.94 -12.84 10.01
N PRO A 42 17.45 -13.31 8.85
CA PRO A 42 18.89 -13.35 8.61
C PRO A 42 19.44 -11.93 8.64
N THR A 43 20.48 -11.69 9.44
CA THR A 43 21.25 -10.44 9.36
C THR A 43 21.91 -10.38 7.99
N PRO A 44 21.63 -9.35 7.16
CA PRO A 44 22.27 -9.21 5.86
C PRO A 44 23.79 -9.17 6.04
N HIS A 45 24.52 -9.98 5.26
CA HIS A 45 25.99 -10.07 5.33
C HIS A 45 26.69 -8.76 4.96
N THR A 46 25.97 -7.78 4.42
CA THR A 46 26.47 -6.46 4.09
C THR A 46 25.54 -5.40 4.68
N HIS A 47 25.93 -4.83 5.82
CA HIS A 47 25.49 -3.50 6.24
C HIS A 47 26.16 -2.47 5.31
N LYS A 48 25.73 -2.41 4.05
CA LYS A 48 25.99 -1.22 3.24
C LYS A 48 24.98 -0.19 3.74
N VAL A 49 25.40 0.63 4.70
CA VAL A 49 24.82 1.96 4.87
C VAL A 49 24.70 2.49 3.44
N SER A 50 23.48 2.84 3.02
CA SER A 50 23.29 3.62 1.81
C SER A 50 24.15 4.87 1.98
N ALA A 51 25.39 4.81 1.48
CA ALA A 51 26.33 5.91 1.55
C ALA A 51 25.92 7.04 0.58
N ASP A 52 24.77 6.91 -0.05
CA ASP A 52 24.00 8.04 -0.55
C ASP A 52 23.38 8.78 0.64
N THR A 53 24.23 9.53 1.33
CA THR A 53 23.78 10.72 2.06
C THR A 53 23.50 11.80 1.01
N HIS A 54 22.62 11.53 0.04
CA HIS A 54 21.85 12.65 -0.50
C HIS A 54 21.12 13.24 0.71
N PRO A 55 21.13 14.57 0.91
CA PRO A 55 20.38 15.17 2.00
C PRO A 55 18.98 14.55 1.97
N ALA A 56 18.50 13.98 3.08
CA ALA A 56 17.17 13.33 3.11
C ALA A 56 16.10 14.23 2.47
N ARG A 57 16.30 15.55 2.58
CA ARG A 57 15.54 16.60 1.92
C ARG A 57 15.51 16.54 0.38
N GLU A 58 16.62 16.28 -0.30
CA GLU A 58 16.66 16.17 -1.77
C GLU A 58 15.94 14.92 -2.26
N MET A 59 16.09 13.80 -1.56
CA MET A 59 15.38 12.55 -1.89
C MET A 59 13.88 12.70 -1.66
N VAL A 60 13.47 13.31 -0.55
CA VAL A 60 12.07 13.65 -0.27
C VAL A 60 11.54 14.63 -1.31
N GLY A 61 12.31 15.68 -1.64
CA GLY A 61 11.94 16.65 -2.67
C GLY A 61 11.74 16.01 -4.05
N ARG A 62 12.61 15.06 -4.43
CA ARG A 62 12.47 14.29 -5.68
C ARG A 62 11.22 13.41 -5.69
N VAL A 63 10.92 12.73 -4.58
CA VAL A 63 9.69 11.91 -4.43
C VAL A 63 8.43 12.78 -4.49
N LEU A 64 8.44 13.93 -3.79
CA LEU A 64 7.32 14.87 -3.77
C LEU A 64 7.17 15.65 -5.09
N ALA A 65 8.20 15.72 -5.93
CA ALA A 65 8.10 16.29 -7.26
C ALA A 65 7.56 15.30 -8.31
N ASP A 66 7.57 14.00 -8.00
CA ASP A 66 7.07 12.97 -8.91
C ASP A 66 5.53 12.92 -8.88
N GLY A 67 4.91 13.49 -9.91
CA GLY A 67 3.46 13.53 -10.05
C GLY A 67 2.78 12.15 -10.12
N ARG A 68 3.49 11.06 -10.42
CA ARG A 68 2.92 9.70 -10.35
C ARG A 68 2.88 9.21 -8.91
N LEU A 69 3.97 9.41 -8.15
CA LEU A 69 4.03 9.04 -6.73
C LEU A 69 3.00 9.84 -5.94
N LEU A 70 2.91 11.16 -6.16
CA LEU A 70 1.90 11.99 -5.51
C LEU A 70 0.45 11.52 -5.75
N ARG A 71 0.12 10.99 -6.93
CA ARG A 71 -1.22 10.46 -7.21
C ARG A 71 -1.50 9.16 -6.46
N LEU A 72 -0.48 8.33 -6.27
CA LEU A 72 -0.57 7.11 -5.46
C LEU A 72 -0.63 7.45 -3.96
N ASP A 73 0.16 8.42 -3.50
CA ASP A 73 0.14 8.94 -2.13
C ASP A 73 -1.21 9.59 -1.79
N PHE A 74 -1.78 10.37 -2.73
CA PHE A 74 -3.13 10.89 -2.61
C PHE A 74 -4.17 9.76 -2.53
N GLY A 75 -3.96 8.67 -3.27
CA GLY A 75 -4.84 7.51 -3.23
C GLY A 75 -4.88 6.83 -1.88
N ILE A 76 -3.71 6.53 -1.28
CA ILE A 76 -3.67 5.91 0.06
C ILE A 76 -4.21 6.84 1.14
N PHE A 77 -3.95 8.15 1.01
CA PHE A 77 -4.50 9.18 1.88
C PHE A 77 -6.03 9.15 1.87
N VAL A 78 -6.67 9.19 0.69
CA VAL A 78 -8.13 9.14 0.55
C VAL A 78 -8.66 7.79 1.04
N LEU A 79 -8.00 6.68 0.70
CA LEU A 79 -8.42 5.35 1.10
C LEU A 79 -8.52 5.21 2.63
N HIS A 80 -7.52 5.73 3.36
CA HIS A 80 -7.50 5.70 4.82
C HIS A 80 -8.40 6.74 5.47
N LEU A 81 -8.55 7.93 4.86
CA LEU A 81 -9.53 8.93 5.30
C LEU A 81 -10.94 8.35 5.28
N VAL A 82 -11.32 7.70 4.19
CA VAL A 82 -12.64 7.08 4.01
C VAL A 82 -12.81 5.90 4.95
N LEU A 83 -11.78 5.08 5.15
CA LEU A 83 -11.83 3.97 6.10
C LEU A 83 -12.10 4.46 7.53
N THR A 84 -11.35 5.45 8.01
CA THR A 84 -11.54 5.95 9.39
C THR A 84 -12.87 6.67 9.56
N ALA A 85 -13.30 7.44 8.56
CA ALA A 85 -14.63 8.06 8.54
C ALA A 85 -15.77 7.02 8.55
N LEU A 86 -15.65 5.93 7.78
CA LEU A 86 -16.63 4.84 7.78
C LEU A 86 -16.78 4.23 9.18
N PHE A 87 -15.66 3.94 9.84
CA PHE A 87 -15.68 3.31 11.18
C PHE A 87 -16.23 4.22 12.27
N LEU A 88 -16.34 5.52 12.03
CA LEU A 88 -16.99 6.45 12.94
C LEU A 88 -18.53 6.35 12.86
N VAL A 89 -19.09 6.10 11.67
CA VAL A 89 -20.54 6.16 11.43
C VAL A 89 -21.21 4.81 11.25
N PHE A 90 -20.51 3.82 10.70
CA PHE A 90 -21.12 2.53 10.37
C PHE A 90 -21.53 1.71 11.60
N PRO A 91 -20.78 1.67 12.72
CA PRO A 91 -21.22 0.96 13.92
C PRO A 91 -22.52 1.52 14.50
N THR A 92 -22.66 2.85 14.56
CA THR A 92 -23.90 3.49 15.03
C THR A 92 -25.04 3.25 14.05
N MET A 93 -24.77 3.27 12.74
CA MET A 93 -25.75 2.91 11.72
C MET A 93 -26.25 1.45 11.86
N LEU A 94 -25.35 0.49 12.10
CA LEU A 94 -25.70 -0.91 12.34
C LEU A 94 -26.58 -1.08 13.59
N GLN A 95 -26.28 -0.34 14.65
CA GLN A 95 -26.98 -0.44 15.92
C GLN A 95 -28.33 0.29 15.89
N ASP A 96 -28.33 1.56 15.50
CA ASP A 96 -29.48 2.46 15.66
C ASP A 96 -30.49 2.31 14.51
N GLN A 97 -30.03 2.03 13.29
CA GLN A 97 -30.91 1.92 12.11
C GLN A 97 -31.25 0.47 11.76
N LEU A 98 -30.29 -0.45 11.95
CA LEU A 98 -30.45 -1.86 11.55
C LEU A 98 -30.68 -2.80 12.73
N GLY A 99 -30.68 -2.29 13.97
CA GLY A 99 -31.01 -3.03 15.18
C GLY A 99 -29.99 -4.10 15.57
N LEU A 100 -28.79 -4.11 14.98
CA LEU A 100 -27.76 -5.08 15.31
C LEU A 100 -27.01 -4.64 16.57
N ALA A 101 -27.17 -5.39 17.65
CA ALA A 101 -26.46 -5.14 18.91
C ALA A 101 -24.94 -5.06 18.69
N SER A 102 -24.25 -4.15 19.39
CA SER A 102 -22.81 -3.92 19.24
C SER A 102 -21.97 -5.19 19.52
N SER A 103 -22.48 -6.09 20.36
CA SER A 103 -21.88 -7.40 20.64
C SER A 103 -21.85 -8.34 19.42
N SER A 104 -22.66 -8.09 18.39
CA SER A 104 -22.73 -8.89 17.17
C SER A 104 -21.99 -8.25 15.99
N HIS A 105 -21.51 -7.01 16.13
CA HIS A 105 -20.80 -6.29 15.06
C HIS A 105 -19.54 -7.02 14.61
N TRP A 106 -18.80 -7.65 15.53
CA TRP A 106 -17.56 -8.34 15.19
C TRP A 106 -17.77 -9.47 14.17
N TRP A 107 -18.85 -10.26 14.28
CA TRP A 107 -19.14 -11.34 13.34
C TRP A 107 -19.60 -10.79 11.99
N PHE A 108 -20.38 -9.70 12.02
CA PHE A 108 -20.78 -8.98 10.81
C PHE A 108 -19.55 -8.50 10.04
N TYR A 109 -18.65 -7.74 10.68
CA TYR A 109 -17.42 -7.27 10.04
C TYR A 109 -16.51 -8.42 9.59
N LEU A 110 -16.34 -9.46 10.43
CA LEU A 110 -15.49 -10.59 10.10
C LEU A 110 -15.96 -11.31 8.83
N SER A 111 -17.25 -11.61 8.74
CA SER A 111 -17.82 -12.28 7.57
C SER A 111 -17.61 -11.47 6.28
N VAL A 112 -17.84 -10.15 6.35
CA VAL A 112 -17.64 -9.22 5.24
C VAL A 112 -16.17 -9.16 4.84
N MET A 113 -15.27 -8.98 5.80
CA MET A 113 -13.83 -8.81 5.54
C MET A 113 -13.19 -10.07 4.99
N VAL A 114 -13.54 -11.25 5.50
CA VAL A 114 -12.97 -12.53 5.02
C VAL A 114 -13.46 -12.82 3.61
N LEU A 115 -14.76 -12.72 3.36
CA LEU A 115 -15.31 -13.01 2.04
C LEU A 115 -14.82 -12.00 0.99
N SER A 116 -14.75 -10.72 1.34
CA SER A 116 -14.22 -9.69 0.43
C SER A 116 -12.73 -9.85 0.13
N PHE A 117 -11.93 -10.34 1.10
CA PHE A 117 -10.52 -10.65 0.88
C PHE A 117 -10.34 -11.76 -0.16
N PHE A 118 -11.12 -12.83 -0.10
CA PHE A 118 -11.07 -13.88 -1.13
C PHE A 118 -11.58 -13.36 -2.48
N ALA A 119 -12.63 -12.54 -2.46
CA ALA A 119 -13.23 -11.99 -3.68
C ALA A 119 -12.30 -11.03 -4.45
N MET A 120 -11.36 -10.35 -3.78
CA MET A 120 -10.38 -9.50 -4.49
C MET A 120 -9.28 -10.28 -5.23
N VAL A 121 -9.00 -11.54 -4.83
CA VAL A 121 -7.85 -12.32 -5.35
C VAL A 121 -7.87 -12.47 -6.88
N PRO A 122 -8.99 -12.83 -7.53
CA PRO A 122 -9.05 -12.90 -8.99
C PRO A 122 -8.68 -11.58 -9.68
N PHE A 123 -9.08 -10.44 -9.11
CA PHE A 123 -8.77 -9.12 -9.66
C PHE A 123 -7.28 -8.79 -9.57
N ILE A 124 -6.62 -9.12 -8.45
CA ILE A 124 -5.16 -8.99 -8.32
C ILE A 124 -4.46 -9.84 -9.39
N ILE A 125 -4.86 -11.11 -9.51
CA ILE A 125 -4.27 -12.04 -10.48
C ILE A 125 -4.44 -11.52 -11.91
N ILE A 126 -5.64 -11.08 -12.27
CA ILE A 126 -5.92 -10.54 -13.61
C ILE A 126 -5.05 -9.31 -13.89
N GLY A 127 -4.93 -8.40 -12.93
CA GLY A 127 -4.22 -7.15 -13.16
C GLY A 127 -2.70 -7.31 -13.25
N GLU A 128 -2.12 -8.19 -12.44
CA GLU A 128 -0.70 -8.54 -12.56
C GLU A 128 -0.44 -9.38 -13.80
N LYS A 129 -1.12 -10.52 -13.94
CA LYS A 129 -0.82 -11.49 -15.02
C LYS A 129 -1.15 -10.94 -16.41
N LYS A 130 -2.21 -10.16 -16.55
CA LYS A 130 -2.59 -9.55 -17.84
C LYS A 130 -2.06 -8.14 -18.04
N ARG A 131 -1.21 -7.63 -17.13
CA ARG A 131 -0.70 -6.25 -17.19
C ARG A 131 -1.83 -5.20 -17.32
N LYS A 132 -2.93 -5.40 -16.59
CA LYS A 132 -4.12 -4.54 -16.57
C LYS A 132 -4.36 -3.87 -15.21
N MET A 133 -3.29 -3.45 -14.53
CA MET A 133 -3.39 -2.79 -13.21
C MET A 133 -4.19 -1.49 -13.25
N LYS A 134 -3.95 -0.58 -14.19
CA LYS A 134 -4.71 0.68 -14.30
C LYS A 134 -6.23 0.49 -14.33
N PRO A 135 -6.82 -0.30 -15.26
CA PRO A 135 -8.27 -0.46 -15.30
C PRO A 135 -8.83 -1.14 -14.04
N ILE A 136 -8.07 -2.04 -13.40
CA ILE A 136 -8.49 -2.67 -12.14
C ILE A 136 -8.50 -1.67 -10.98
N LEU A 137 -7.51 -0.79 -10.88
CA LEU A 137 -7.51 0.29 -9.89
C LEU A 137 -8.69 1.24 -10.11
N CYS A 138 -8.91 1.71 -11.33
CA CYS A 138 -10.03 2.62 -11.62
C CYS A 138 -11.38 1.95 -11.32
N MET A 139 -11.54 0.66 -11.65
CA MET A 139 -12.73 -0.12 -11.31
C MET A 139 -12.91 -0.24 -9.80
N ALA A 140 -11.84 -0.55 -9.06
CA ALA A 140 -11.89 -0.66 -7.61
C ALA A 140 -12.27 0.68 -6.96
N ILE A 141 -11.68 1.80 -7.41
CA ILE A 141 -12.06 3.13 -6.91
C ILE A 141 -13.52 3.43 -7.25
N ALA A 142 -13.97 3.17 -8.48
CA ALA A 142 -15.36 3.39 -8.86
C ALA A 142 -16.33 2.53 -8.04
N LEU A 143 -15.97 1.28 -7.75
CA LEU A 143 -16.74 0.38 -6.88
C LEU A 143 -16.79 0.89 -5.44
N LEU A 144 -15.66 1.39 -4.92
CA LEU A 144 -15.58 1.99 -3.59
C LEU A 144 -16.45 3.26 -3.49
N THR A 145 -16.41 4.12 -4.51
CA THR A 145 -17.27 5.30 -4.63
C THR A 145 -18.74 4.92 -4.67
N ALA A 146 -19.10 3.94 -5.51
CA ALA A 146 -20.48 3.46 -5.62
C ALA A 146 -20.97 2.84 -4.30
N ALA A 147 -20.17 1.98 -3.67
CA ALA A 147 -20.50 1.38 -2.37
C ALA A 147 -20.74 2.46 -1.31
N THR A 148 -19.86 3.47 -1.25
CA THR A 148 -19.99 4.60 -0.32
C THR A 148 -21.24 5.43 -0.61
N ALA A 149 -21.53 5.71 -1.87
CA ALA A 149 -22.74 6.44 -2.27
C ALA A 149 -24.02 5.65 -1.99
N THR A 150 -23.98 4.31 -2.06
CA THR A 150 -25.13 3.46 -1.70
C THR A 150 -25.37 3.36 -0.20
N LEU A 151 -24.37 3.63 0.65
CA LEU A 151 -24.55 3.62 2.11
C LEU A 151 -25.60 4.63 2.58
N THR A 152 -25.76 5.77 1.89
CA THR A 152 -26.76 6.79 2.25
C THR A 152 -28.21 6.31 2.07
N GLN A 153 -28.43 5.19 1.38
CA GLN A 153 -29.75 4.65 1.05
C GLN A 153 -30.07 3.34 1.80
N VAL A 154 -29.17 2.86 2.67
CA VAL A 154 -29.36 1.61 3.41
C VAL A 154 -30.27 1.87 4.61
N ASN A 155 -31.58 1.77 4.40
CA ASN A 155 -32.54 2.29 5.38
C ASN A 155 -33.19 1.21 6.28
N ALA A 156 -33.04 -0.11 5.99
CA ALA A 156 -33.71 -1.14 6.81
C ALA A 156 -33.23 -2.60 6.65
N SER A 157 -32.30 -2.90 5.74
CA SER A 157 -31.92 -4.31 5.46
C SER A 157 -30.48 -4.59 5.88
N LEU A 158 -30.31 -5.45 6.88
CA LEU A 158 -29.00 -5.97 7.29
C LEU A 158 -28.27 -6.65 6.12
N TRP A 159 -28.99 -7.34 5.25
CA TRP A 159 -28.41 -7.96 4.05
C TRP A 159 -27.94 -6.93 3.02
N ALA A 160 -28.68 -5.83 2.86
CA ALA A 160 -28.24 -4.73 2.00
C ALA A 160 -26.99 -4.05 2.57
N ALA A 161 -26.96 -3.78 3.87
CA ALA A 161 -25.79 -3.24 4.56
C ALA A 161 -24.58 -4.16 4.41
N TRP A 162 -24.78 -5.47 4.56
CA TRP A 162 -23.75 -6.48 4.38
C TRP A 162 -23.19 -6.48 2.97
N GLY A 163 -24.07 -6.45 1.95
CA GLY A 163 -23.68 -6.42 0.55
C GLY A 163 -22.89 -5.16 0.18
N VAL A 164 -23.36 -3.99 0.63
CA VAL A 164 -22.66 -2.71 0.41
C VAL A 164 -21.29 -2.73 1.07
N LEU A 165 -21.21 -3.18 2.34
CA LEU A 165 -19.94 -3.25 3.07
C LEU A 165 -18.98 -4.30 2.47
N PHE A 166 -19.51 -5.39 1.90
CA PHE A 166 -18.74 -6.38 1.16
C PHE A 166 -18.07 -5.77 -0.07
N PHE A 167 -18.80 -5.03 -0.91
CA PHE A 167 -18.20 -4.35 -2.05
C PHE A 167 -17.23 -3.25 -1.64
N PHE A 168 -17.54 -2.51 -0.56
CA PHE A 168 -16.62 -1.54 0.05
C PHE A 168 -15.30 -2.20 0.43
N PHE A 169 -15.31 -3.26 1.25
CA PHE A 169 -14.08 -3.90 1.70
C PHE A 169 -13.37 -4.68 0.59
N MET A 170 -14.09 -5.19 -0.41
CA MET A 170 -13.45 -5.84 -1.55
C MET A 170 -12.62 -4.84 -2.35
N ALA A 171 -13.21 -3.67 -2.66
CA ALA A 171 -12.51 -2.57 -3.31
C ALA A 171 -11.36 -2.03 -2.45
N PHE A 172 -11.62 -1.81 -1.16
CA PHE A 172 -10.62 -1.34 -0.19
C PHE A 172 -9.43 -2.30 -0.12
N ASN A 173 -9.66 -3.59 0.13
CA ASN A 173 -8.59 -4.59 0.26
C ASN A 173 -7.78 -4.71 -1.03
N LEU A 174 -8.44 -4.65 -2.19
CA LEU A 174 -7.79 -4.65 -3.50
C LEU A 174 -6.87 -3.43 -3.67
N LEU A 175 -7.35 -2.24 -3.34
CA LEU A 175 -6.59 -0.99 -3.42
C LEU A 175 -5.43 -0.98 -2.40
N GLU A 176 -5.69 -1.40 -1.17
CA GLU A 176 -4.72 -1.49 -0.08
C GLU A 176 -3.57 -2.45 -0.42
N ALA A 177 -3.86 -3.58 -1.06
CA ALA A 177 -2.84 -4.50 -1.52
C ALA A 177 -2.05 -3.97 -2.74
N SER A 178 -2.69 -3.16 -3.58
CA SER A 178 -2.13 -2.73 -4.87
C SER A 178 -1.29 -1.45 -4.78
N LEU A 179 -1.72 -0.45 -4.01
CA LEU A 179 -1.04 0.84 -3.88
C LEU A 179 0.42 0.76 -3.40
N PRO A 180 0.76 0.04 -2.31
CA PRO A 180 2.16 -0.05 -1.86
C PRO A 180 3.04 -0.82 -2.85
N SER A 181 2.47 -1.82 -3.54
CA SER A 181 3.15 -2.53 -4.63
C SER A 181 3.49 -1.59 -5.78
N LEU A 182 2.57 -0.69 -6.16
CA LEU A 182 2.78 0.30 -7.21
C LEU A 182 3.77 1.38 -6.81
N ILE A 183 3.71 1.89 -5.58
CA ILE A 183 4.72 2.83 -5.04
C ILE A 183 6.11 2.19 -5.14
N SER A 184 6.25 0.95 -4.67
CA SER A 184 7.51 0.20 -4.74
C SER A 184 8.01 0.01 -6.18
N LYS A 185 7.12 -0.15 -7.17
CA LYS A 185 7.48 -0.31 -8.59
C LYS A 185 7.76 1.01 -9.29
N GLU A 186 7.06 2.08 -8.96
CA GLU A 186 7.23 3.39 -9.60
C GLU A 186 8.40 4.18 -8.98
N ALA A 187 8.72 3.96 -7.71
CA ALA A 187 9.82 4.65 -7.04
C ALA A 187 11.18 4.44 -7.75
N PRO A 188 12.05 5.48 -7.78
CA PRO A 188 13.44 5.33 -8.18
C PRO A 188 14.16 4.29 -7.31
N ALA A 189 15.09 3.53 -7.89
CA ALA A 189 15.72 2.40 -7.20
C ALA A 189 16.44 2.83 -5.90
N ALA A 190 17.11 3.98 -5.93
CA ALA A 190 17.82 4.53 -4.77
C ALA A 190 16.91 5.20 -3.71
N SER A 191 15.66 5.55 -4.03
CA SER A 191 14.76 6.27 -3.12
C SER A 191 13.51 5.48 -2.71
N LYS A 192 13.52 4.16 -2.91
CA LYS A 192 12.40 3.27 -2.56
C LYS A 192 11.98 3.38 -1.09
N GLY A 193 12.95 3.43 -0.17
CA GLY A 193 12.68 3.61 1.27
C GLY A 193 11.99 4.95 1.57
N THR A 194 12.48 6.04 0.97
CA THR A 194 11.88 7.37 1.09
C THR A 194 10.46 7.42 0.53
N ALA A 195 10.23 6.82 -0.63
CA ALA A 195 8.89 6.74 -1.24
C ALA A 195 7.91 5.97 -0.34
N MET A 196 8.32 4.83 0.22
CA MET A 196 7.51 4.08 1.20
C MET A 196 7.24 4.88 2.48
N GLY A 197 8.19 5.73 2.91
CA GLY A 197 8.02 6.64 4.04
C GLY A 197 7.01 7.75 3.78
N VAL A 198 7.07 8.40 2.62
CA VAL A 198 6.09 9.43 2.20
C VAL A 198 4.70 8.81 2.05
N TYR A 199 4.61 7.62 1.46
CA TYR A 199 3.38 6.83 1.38
C TYR A 199 2.79 6.55 2.77
N SER A 200 3.61 6.06 3.71
CA SER A 200 3.16 5.76 5.08
C SER A 200 2.72 7.03 5.82
N THR A 201 3.42 8.14 5.61
CA THR A 201 3.04 9.44 6.20
C THR A 201 1.69 9.91 5.65
N SER A 202 1.48 9.78 4.34
CA SER A 202 0.21 10.11 3.67
C SER A 202 -0.94 9.22 4.15
N GLN A 203 -0.66 7.92 4.37
CA GLN A 203 -1.60 6.96 4.93
C GLN A 203 -2.09 7.36 6.33
N PHE A 204 -1.16 7.63 7.26
CA PHE A 204 -1.52 8.03 8.62
C PHE A 204 -2.16 9.41 8.67
N PHE A 205 -1.71 10.34 7.81
CA PHE A 205 -2.33 11.66 7.71
C PHE A 205 -3.78 11.57 7.19
N GLY A 206 -4.04 10.69 6.24
CA GLY A 206 -5.40 10.36 5.78
C GLY A 206 -6.26 9.82 6.91
N ALA A 207 -5.76 8.83 7.65
CA ALA A 207 -6.44 8.27 8.81
C ALA A 207 -6.78 9.34 9.87
N PHE A 208 -5.81 10.19 10.20
CA PHE A 208 -5.96 11.31 11.13
C PHE A 208 -7.04 12.29 10.67
N LEU A 209 -6.97 12.78 9.43
CA LEU A 209 -7.96 13.71 8.90
C LEU A 209 -9.34 13.08 8.75
N GLY A 210 -9.44 11.80 8.40
CA GLY A 210 -10.73 11.10 8.35
C GLY A 210 -11.40 10.99 9.71
N GLY A 211 -10.62 10.75 10.78
CA GLY A 211 -11.13 10.80 12.15
C GLY A 211 -11.51 12.21 12.60
N ALA A 212 -10.65 13.20 12.35
CA ALA A 212 -10.87 14.58 12.79
C ALA A 212 -12.02 15.27 12.04
N LEU A 213 -11.98 15.27 10.70
CA LEU A 213 -13.03 15.85 9.86
C LEU A 213 -14.33 15.04 9.95
N GLY A 214 -14.23 13.71 10.01
CA GLY A 214 -15.38 12.83 10.22
C GLY A 214 -16.08 13.12 11.55
N GLY A 215 -15.31 13.29 12.65
CA GLY A 215 -15.85 13.66 13.96
C GLY A 215 -16.54 15.02 13.96
N TYR A 216 -15.89 16.04 13.38
CA TYR A 216 -16.47 17.37 13.25
C TYR A 216 -17.76 17.39 12.42
N LEU A 217 -17.78 16.70 11.28
CA LEU A 217 -18.97 16.60 10.43
C LEU A 217 -20.07 15.75 11.08
N LEU A 218 -19.71 14.70 11.81
CA LEU A 218 -20.69 13.90 12.54
C LEU A 218 -21.44 14.75 13.57
N GLN A 219 -20.74 15.67 14.25
CA GLN A 219 -21.36 16.59 15.21
C GLN A 219 -22.21 17.68 14.54
N SER A 220 -21.75 18.24 13.43
CA SER A 220 -22.37 19.43 12.80
C SER A 220 -23.40 19.11 11.71
N ALA A 221 -23.20 18.04 10.95
CA ALA A 221 -23.99 17.64 9.79
C ALA A 221 -24.48 16.18 9.86
N GLY A 222 -24.22 15.48 10.98
CA GLY A 222 -24.67 14.10 11.21
C GLY A 222 -23.98 13.07 10.32
N VAL A 223 -24.57 11.87 10.26
CA VAL A 223 -24.06 10.73 9.48
C VAL A 223 -23.97 11.07 7.99
N GLU A 224 -24.98 11.77 7.45
CA GLU A 224 -25.01 12.16 6.04
C GLU A 224 -23.82 13.05 5.66
N GLY A 225 -23.47 14.03 6.51
CA GLY A 225 -22.32 14.90 6.26
C GLY A 225 -21.00 14.13 6.11
N VAL A 226 -20.79 13.10 6.93
CA VAL A 226 -19.61 12.23 6.85
C VAL A 226 -19.63 11.39 5.55
N LEU A 227 -20.78 10.83 5.19
CA LEU A 227 -20.93 10.05 3.96
C LEU A 227 -20.70 10.92 2.70
N TRP A 228 -21.15 12.17 2.70
CA TRP A 228 -20.88 13.12 1.63
C TRP A 228 -19.41 13.51 1.52
N LEU A 229 -18.72 13.70 2.65
CA LEU A 229 -17.26 13.89 2.66
C LEU A 229 -16.56 12.71 2.00
N MET A 230 -16.90 11.48 2.41
CA MET A 230 -16.30 10.27 1.86
C MET A 230 -16.55 10.16 0.35
N ALA A 231 -17.80 10.32 -0.09
CA ALA A 231 -18.17 10.26 -1.51
C ALA A 231 -17.44 11.33 -2.34
N GLY A 232 -17.34 12.56 -1.82
CA GLY A 232 -16.61 13.66 -2.46
C GLY A 232 -15.13 13.35 -2.64
N CYS A 233 -14.45 12.91 -1.57
CA CYS A 233 -13.03 12.53 -1.64
C CYS A 233 -12.78 11.38 -2.62
N LEU A 234 -13.65 10.35 -2.62
CA LEU A 234 -13.55 9.23 -3.54
C LEU A 234 -13.78 9.64 -5.00
N LEU A 235 -14.70 10.56 -5.25
CA LEU A 235 -14.95 11.09 -6.60
C LEU A 235 -13.74 11.86 -7.12
N VAL A 236 -13.14 12.71 -6.28
CA VAL A 236 -11.90 13.44 -6.61
C VAL A 236 -10.76 12.44 -6.89
N TRP A 237 -10.63 11.38 -6.08
CA TRP A 237 -9.64 10.34 -6.31
C TRP A 237 -9.89 9.57 -7.60
N LEU A 238 -11.14 9.24 -7.94
CA LEU A 238 -11.49 8.59 -9.19
C LEU A 238 -11.06 9.43 -10.40
N LEU A 239 -11.34 10.73 -10.38
CA LEU A 239 -10.91 11.66 -11.44
C LEU A 239 -9.38 11.72 -11.55
N ALA A 240 -8.68 11.79 -10.42
CA ALA A 240 -7.21 11.76 -10.40
C ALA A 240 -6.64 10.43 -10.95
N ALA A 241 -7.27 9.30 -10.65
CA ALA A 241 -6.87 7.97 -11.13
C ALA A 241 -7.12 7.79 -12.63
N LEU A 242 -8.23 8.32 -13.17
CA LEU A 242 -8.54 8.25 -14.60
C LEU A 242 -7.47 8.94 -15.46
N THR A 243 -6.96 10.09 -14.98
CA THR A 243 -5.90 10.86 -15.63
C THR A 243 -4.49 10.28 -15.43
N MET A 244 -4.33 9.22 -14.61
CA MET A 244 -3.03 8.62 -14.30
C MET A 244 -2.49 7.79 -15.49
N PRO A 245 -1.20 7.89 -15.84
CA PRO A 245 -0.60 6.96 -16.81
C PRO A 245 -0.63 5.52 -16.29
N ALA A 246 -0.60 4.54 -17.19
CA ALA A 246 -0.54 3.14 -16.78
C ALA A 246 0.76 2.85 -16.00
N PRO A 247 0.71 2.05 -14.92
CA PRO A 247 1.90 1.64 -14.18
C PRO A 247 2.93 0.96 -15.06
N SER A 248 4.20 1.19 -14.75
CA SER A 248 5.33 0.50 -15.39
C SER A 248 5.48 -0.91 -14.82
N TYR A 249 5.70 -1.90 -15.70
CA TYR A 249 5.95 -3.29 -15.30
C TYR A 249 7.43 -3.56 -15.10
N THR A 250 8.07 -2.70 -14.31
CA THR A 250 9.51 -2.77 -14.06
C THR A 250 9.84 -3.50 -12.76
N THR A 251 10.98 -4.19 -12.74
CA THR A 251 11.57 -4.89 -11.59
C THR A 251 12.90 -4.23 -11.28
N SER A 252 13.23 -4.11 -9.99
CA SER A 252 14.55 -3.66 -9.57
C SER A 252 15.51 -4.85 -9.51
N LEU A 253 16.62 -4.76 -10.22
CA LEU A 253 17.72 -5.72 -10.21
C LEU A 253 18.96 -5.02 -9.62
N VAL A 254 19.65 -5.69 -8.71
CA VAL A 254 20.89 -5.18 -8.12
C VAL A 254 22.05 -5.96 -8.72
N LEU A 255 23.03 -5.26 -9.29
CA LEU A 255 24.25 -5.83 -9.81
C LEU A 255 25.43 -5.34 -8.99
N GLU A 256 26.24 -6.27 -8.53
CA GLU A 256 27.57 -5.92 -8.00
C GLU A 256 28.52 -5.70 -9.18
N LEU A 257 29.14 -4.54 -9.21
CA LEU A 257 30.19 -4.20 -10.16
C LEU A 257 31.52 -4.72 -9.59
N ARG A 258 32.35 -5.32 -10.44
CA ARG A 258 33.77 -5.51 -10.10
C ARG A 258 34.43 -4.15 -9.95
N ASP A 259 35.37 -4.02 -9.01
CA ASP A 259 36.15 -2.79 -8.84
C ASP A 259 36.67 -2.33 -10.19
N ALA A 260 36.12 -1.22 -10.65
CA ALA A 260 36.32 -0.70 -11.99
C ALA A 260 37.70 -0.04 -12.05
N LEU A 261 38.74 -0.85 -12.10
CA LEU A 261 40.13 -0.41 -12.29
C LEU A 261 40.40 0.01 -13.75
N GLU A 262 39.53 -0.36 -14.71
CA GLU A 262 39.74 -0.09 -16.15
C GLU A 262 38.59 0.64 -16.87
N ASN A 263 37.38 0.72 -16.30
CA ASN A 263 36.24 1.41 -16.93
C ASN A 263 35.72 2.56 -16.05
N THR A 264 35.49 3.74 -16.63
CA THR A 264 34.82 4.84 -15.92
C THR A 264 33.37 4.43 -15.60
N PHE A 265 32.85 4.71 -14.41
CA PHE A 265 31.46 4.41 -14.04
C PHE A 265 30.43 4.98 -15.05
N ASP A 266 30.75 6.09 -15.72
CA ASP A 266 29.98 6.65 -16.83
C ASP A 266 29.83 5.71 -18.04
N ASP A 267 30.87 4.94 -18.38
CA ASP A 267 30.81 3.98 -19.48
C ASP A 267 29.98 2.75 -19.09
N VAL A 268 30.06 2.34 -17.82
CA VAL A 268 29.19 1.29 -17.26
C VAL A 268 27.72 1.72 -17.29
N ASP A 269 27.39 2.93 -16.86
CA ASP A 269 26.03 3.48 -16.92
C ASP A 269 25.51 3.49 -18.36
N ARG A 270 26.32 3.99 -19.30
CA ARG A 270 25.96 4.05 -20.72
C ARG A 270 25.71 2.68 -21.33
N GLN A 271 26.53 1.69 -20.98
CA GLN A 271 26.37 0.32 -21.48
C GLN A 271 25.13 -0.35 -20.90
N LEU A 272 24.89 -0.22 -19.59
CA LEU A 272 23.72 -0.77 -18.92
C LEU A 272 22.41 -0.13 -19.42
N ARG A 273 22.37 1.19 -19.66
CA ARG A 273 21.19 1.87 -20.21
C ARG A 273 20.85 1.48 -21.65
N ARG A 274 21.82 0.95 -22.41
CA ARG A 274 21.60 0.49 -23.79
C ARG A 274 20.95 -0.88 -23.87
N LEU A 275 20.89 -1.62 -22.75
CA LEU A 275 20.33 -2.96 -22.75
C LEU A 275 18.82 -2.94 -22.99
N PRO A 276 18.31 -3.77 -23.92
CA PRO A 276 16.89 -3.95 -24.15
C PRO A 276 16.12 -4.22 -22.85
N GLY A 277 15.13 -3.39 -22.55
CA GLY A 277 14.30 -3.52 -21.37
C GLY A 277 14.82 -2.81 -20.12
N VAL A 278 16.03 -2.24 -20.12
CA VAL A 278 16.48 -1.34 -19.05
C VAL A 278 15.77 0.01 -19.18
N LYS A 279 15.12 0.45 -18.10
CA LYS A 279 14.37 1.70 -18.01
C LYS A 279 15.07 2.76 -17.17
N ASP A 280 15.84 2.31 -16.17
CA ASP A 280 16.65 3.20 -15.35
C ASP A 280 17.87 2.45 -14.81
N VAL A 281 18.94 3.19 -14.55
CA VAL A 281 20.19 2.71 -13.98
C VAL A 281 20.63 3.73 -12.94
N VAL A 282 20.98 3.27 -11.75
CA VAL A 282 21.61 4.09 -10.72
C VAL A 282 22.86 3.36 -10.26
N ILE A 283 24.01 3.95 -10.53
CA ILE A 283 25.30 3.42 -10.08
C ILE A 283 25.68 4.12 -8.78
N VAL A 284 25.96 3.32 -7.75
CA VAL A 284 26.52 3.78 -6.48
C VAL A 284 28.02 3.47 -6.52
N GLU A 285 28.81 4.45 -6.94
CA GLU A 285 30.25 4.34 -7.18
C GLU A 285 31.01 3.83 -5.95
N ASN A 286 30.72 4.42 -4.77
CA ASN A 286 31.33 4.05 -3.49
C ASN A 286 31.04 2.61 -3.05
N ALA A 287 29.97 2.00 -3.59
CA ALA A 287 29.54 0.65 -3.24
C ALA A 287 29.87 -0.38 -4.32
N SER A 288 30.44 0.05 -5.46
CA SER A 288 30.60 -0.75 -6.68
C SER A 288 29.32 -1.53 -6.99
N THR A 289 28.16 -0.85 -7.01
CA THR A 289 26.85 -1.52 -7.20
C THR A 289 25.97 -0.70 -8.13
N ALA A 290 25.35 -1.37 -9.11
CA ALA A 290 24.39 -0.79 -10.02
C ALA A 290 22.98 -1.31 -9.73
N TYR A 291 22.04 -0.41 -9.49
CA TYR A 291 20.62 -0.69 -9.39
C TYR A 291 19.97 -0.44 -10.74
N LEU A 292 19.47 -1.51 -11.38
CA LEU A 292 18.72 -1.40 -12.62
C LEU A 292 17.24 -1.52 -12.38
N LYS A 293 16.46 -0.81 -13.19
CA LYS A 293 15.02 -0.94 -13.29
C LYS A 293 14.70 -1.52 -14.67
N VAL A 294 14.24 -2.77 -14.72
CA VAL A 294 14.11 -3.54 -15.96
C VAL A 294 12.69 -4.01 -16.22
N ASP A 295 12.22 -3.95 -17.47
CA ASP A 295 10.98 -4.59 -17.91
C ASP A 295 11.24 -6.05 -18.28
N ARG A 296 10.77 -6.98 -17.45
CA ARG A 296 10.98 -8.43 -17.63
C ARG A 296 10.40 -9.03 -18.92
N GLN A 297 9.55 -8.31 -19.67
CA GLN A 297 9.15 -8.79 -21.00
C GLN A 297 10.25 -8.62 -22.05
N HIS A 298 11.12 -7.62 -21.88
CA HIS A 298 12.11 -7.23 -22.87
C HIS A 298 13.54 -7.45 -22.39
N PHE A 299 13.74 -7.45 -21.07
CA PHE A 299 15.03 -7.70 -20.44
C PHE A 299 15.25 -9.19 -20.23
N ARG A 300 16.40 -9.68 -20.67
CA ARG A 300 16.86 -11.04 -20.38
C ARG A 300 18.16 -10.96 -19.59
N GLU A 301 18.22 -11.69 -18.47
CA GLU A 301 19.36 -11.67 -17.54
C GLU A 301 20.63 -12.26 -18.15
N ASP A 302 20.52 -13.08 -19.20
CA ASP A 302 21.66 -13.61 -19.97
C ASP A 302 22.51 -12.51 -20.63
N GLN A 303 21.91 -11.37 -20.98
CA GLN A 303 22.62 -10.22 -21.54
C GLN A 303 23.61 -9.58 -20.56
N LEU A 304 23.47 -9.85 -19.26
CA LEU A 304 24.40 -9.36 -18.24
C LEU A 304 25.68 -10.21 -18.15
N ALA A 305 25.64 -11.44 -18.67
CA ALA A 305 26.79 -12.32 -18.68
C ALA A 305 27.88 -11.85 -19.66
N ASP A 306 27.51 -11.02 -20.64
CA ASP A 306 28.41 -10.47 -21.66
C ASP A 306 29.25 -9.28 -21.16
N PHE A 307 29.03 -8.82 -19.92
CA PHE A 307 29.78 -7.69 -19.35
C PHE A 307 30.78 -8.14 -18.28
N ASP A 308 32.07 -7.89 -18.56
CA ASP A 308 33.18 -8.25 -17.68
C ASP A 308 33.17 -7.53 -16.31
N PHE A 309 32.45 -6.40 -16.23
CA PHE A 309 32.29 -5.62 -15.00
C PHE A 309 31.17 -6.14 -14.09
N VAL A 310 30.32 -7.05 -14.55
CA VAL A 310 29.25 -7.62 -13.71
C VAL A 310 29.81 -8.79 -12.92
N ARG A 311 29.82 -8.66 -11.58
CA ARG A 311 30.17 -9.77 -10.71
C ARG A 311 28.99 -10.74 -10.70
N GLN A 312 29.12 -11.87 -11.39
CA GLN A 312 28.10 -12.91 -11.34
C GLN A 312 27.96 -13.41 -9.90
N GLY A 313 26.91 -12.95 -9.21
CA GLY A 313 26.52 -13.50 -7.92
C GLY A 313 26.13 -14.96 -8.13
N LYS A 314 26.71 -15.87 -7.34
CA LYS A 314 26.18 -17.24 -7.26
C LYS A 314 24.70 -17.12 -6.92
N SER A 315 23.86 -17.65 -7.80
CA SER A 315 22.46 -17.92 -7.49
C SER A 315 22.40 -18.73 -6.19
N THR A 316 21.88 -18.12 -5.14
CA THR A 316 21.40 -18.79 -3.92
C THR A 316 20.06 -18.19 -3.55
#